data_AF-A0AAU1JEW7-F1
#
_entry.id   AF-A0AAU1JEW7-F1
#
_cell.length_a   1.000
_cell.length_b   1.000
_cell.length_c   1.000
_cell.angle_alpha   90.00
_cell.angle_beta   90.00
_cell.angle_gamma   90.00
#
_symmetry.space_group_name_H-M   'P 1'
#
loop_
_entity.id
_entity.type
_entity.pdbx_description
1 polymer ?
#
loop_
_entity_poly.entity_id
_entity_poly.type
_entity_poly.pdbx_seq_one_letter_code
_entity_poly.pdbx_strand_id
1 'polypeptide(L)'
;MISGMDHFHSTEAAVTALRDIASEYGREIEVTHDIGADQTSRRTSAGFGVTTDPDGSLPHEAFIEFGGVPRVSVRLYPEDDALISVDGIDCPDIARDDVPAFLRSVFDGRAWVKSRTFPPSCNLIVPLPGDRTHKEWISMITLTPWLNSRIR
;
A
#
# COMPACT_ATOMS: atom_id res chain seq x y z
N MET A 1 -21.89 2.48 11.69
CA MET A 1 -20.95 3.45 12.29
C MET A 1 -19.87 3.70 11.26
N ILE A 2 -19.84 4.93 10.73
CA ILE A 2 -18.79 5.40 9.85
C ILE A 2 -17.51 5.48 10.68
N SER A 3 -16.61 4.52 10.50
CA SER A 3 -15.25 4.62 11.06
C SER A 3 -14.65 5.90 10.50
N GLY A 4 -14.17 6.77 11.38
CA GLY A 4 -13.46 7.98 10.99
C GLY A 4 -12.40 7.58 9.97
N MET A 5 -12.39 8.29 8.84
CA MET A 5 -11.24 8.26 7.94
C MET A 5 -10.16 8.99 8.73
N ASP A 6 -9.36 8.22 9.48
CA ASP A 6 -8.14 8.72 10.11
C ASP A 6 -7.28 9.27 8.98
N HIS A 7 -7.35 10.59 8.79
CA HIS A 7 -6.54 11.28 7.82
C HIS A 7 -5.12 11.36 8.37
N PHE A 8 -4.20 10.62 7.76
CA PHE A 8 -2.81 10.58 8.19
C PHE A 8 -2.09 11.84 7.70
N HIS A 9 -2.15 12.86 8.54
CA HIS A 9 -1.45 14.13 8.31
C HIS A 9 0.06 13.94 8.14
N SER A 10 0.68 12.88 8.68
CA SER A 10 2.12 12.62 8.55
C SER A 10 2.45 11.18 8.13
N THR A 11 3.60 10.98 7.48
CA THR A 11 4.13 9.65 7.15
C THR A 11 4.33 8.79 8.42
N GLU A 12 4.79 9.39 9.52
CA GLU A 12 5.00 8.70 10.80
C GLU A 12 3.69 8.16 11.40
N ALA A 13 2.60 8.92 11.29
CA ALA A 13 1.29 8.48 11.74
C ALA A 13 0.81 7.26 10.94
N ALA A 14 1.01 7.27 9.62
CA ALA A 14 0.70 6.13 8.76
C ALA A 14 1.59 4.91 9.11
N VAL A 15 2.90 5.09 9.28
CA VAL A 15 3.82 4.02 9.70
C VAL A 15 3.40 3.41 11.04
N THR A 16 2.96 4.23 11.99
CA THR A 16 2.48 3.74 13.29
C THR A 16 1.24 2.86 13.12
N ALA A 17 0.26 3.28 12.31
CA ALA A 17 -0.91 2.46 12.00
C ALA A 17 -0.55 1.14 11.29
N LEU A 18 0.48 1.14 10.44
CA LEU A 18 0.99 -0.07 9.78
C LEU A 18 1.64 -1.05 10.76
N ARG A 19 2.35 -0.55 11.78
CA ARG A 19 2.92 -1.37 12.86
C ARG A 19 1.83 -2.02 13.72
N ASP A 20 0.74 -1.30 13.98
CA ASP A 20 -0.41 -1.85 14.69
C ASP A 20 -1.07 -2.96 13.88
N ILE A 21 -1.23 -2.78 12.56
CA ILE A 21 -1.74 -3.84 11.68
C ILE A 21 -0.81 -5.05 11.66
N ALA A 22 0.51 -4.86 11.57
CA ALA A 22 1.46 -5.97 11.63
C ALA A 22 1.28 -6.77 12.93
N SER A 23 1.12 -6.08 14.06
CA SER A 23 0.90 -6.70 15.35
C SER A 23 -0.46 -7.42 15.44
N GLU A 24 -1.52 -6.81 14.91
CA GLU A 24 -2.89 -7.36 14.85
C GLU A 24 -2.94 -8.69 14.10
N TYR A 25 -2.25 -8.78 12.96
CA TYR A 25 -2.23 -9.96 12.09
C TYR A 25 -1.05 -10.89 12.32
N GLY A 26 -0.21 -10.63 13.34
CA GLY A 26 0.98 -11.44 13.66
C GLY A 26 1.99 -11.50 12.52
N ARG A 27 2.18 -10.40 11.78
CA ARG A 27 3.09 -10.30 10.63
C ARG A 27 4.42 -9.70 11.06
N GLU A 28 5.49 -10.25 10.49
CA GLU A 28 6.80 -9.61 10.55
C GLU A 28 6.74 -8.30 9.77
N ILE A 29 7.32 -7.25 10.33
CA ILE A 29 7.35 -5.92 9.72
C ILE A 29 8.77 -5.37 9.76
N GLU A 30 9.25 -4.97 8.59
CA GLU A 30 10.50 -4.23 8.43
C GLU A 30 10.14 -2.83 7.91
N VAL A 31 10.68 -1.79 8.54
CA VAL A 31 10.40 -0.40 8.16
C VAL A 31 11.72 0.31 7.90
N THR A 32 11.87 0.82 6.69
CA THR A 32 13.00 1.63 6.23
C THR A 32 12.49 3.02 5.91
N HIS A 33 13.00 4.03 6.62
CA HIS A 33 12.69 5.44 6.32
C HIS A 33 13.82 6.02 5.49
N ASP A 34 13.49 6.67 4.37
CA ASP A 34 14.44 7.44 3.59
C ASP A 34 14.33 8.92 3.94
N ILE A 35 15.05 9.32 4.99
CA ILE A 35 15.06 10.68 5.49
C ILE A 35 16.17 11.45 4.76
N GLY A 36 15.79 12.17 3.70
CA GLY A 36 16.66 13.14 3.05
C GLY A 36 17.57 12.62 1.94
N ALA A 37 17.36 11.42 1.40
CA ALA A 37 18.00 10.99 0.16
C ALA A 37 16.98 10.76 -0.95
N ASP A 38 16.75 11.84 -1.72
CA ASP A 38 16.08 11.87 -3.01
C ASP A 38 16.63 10.78 -3.95
N GLN A 39 16.01 9.60 -4.03
CA GLN A 39 16.32 8.56 -5.02
C GLN A 39 15.39 8.60 -6.24
N THR A 40 14.27 9.32 -6.18
CA THR A 40 13.48 9.59 -7.38
C THR A 40 14.06 10.80 -8.10
N SER A 41 14.97 10.54 -9.03
CA SER A 41 15.32 11.45 -10.11
C SER A 41 14.07 11.82 -10.93
N ARG A 42 13.25 12.75 -10.41
CA ARG A 42 12.26 13.50 -11.17
C ARG A 42 12.47 14.96 -10.84
N ARG A 43 13.51 15.53 -11.47
CA ARG A 43 13.73 16.97 -11.57
C ARG A 43 12.40 17.69 -11.81
N THR A 44 11.88 18.34 -10.77
CA THR A 44 11.06 19.55 -10.87
C THR A 44 11.55 20.51 -9.80
N SER A 45 11.99 21.67 -10.24
CA SER A 45 12.67 22.72 -9.50
C SER A 45 11.78 23.38 -8.44
N ALA A 46 12.15 23.32 -7.16
CA ALA A 46 11.86 24.31 -6.11
C ALA A 46 12.66 23.88 -4.86
N GLY A 47 13.57 24.64 -4.27
CA GLY A 47 13.37 25.97 -3.72
C GLY A 47 13.44 25.86 -2.20
N PHE A 48 14.56 26.28 -1.61
CA PHE A 48 14.81 26.42 -0.17
C PHE A 48 13.55 26.89 0.58
N GLY A 49 13.02 26.05 1.48
CA GLY A 49 11.84 26.36 2.29
C GLY A 49 11.00 25.11 2.56
N VAL A 50 11.55 24.14 3.30
CA VAL A 50 10.80 22.94 3.69
C VAL A 50 9.79 23.33 4.77
N THR A 51 8.51 23.39 4.39
CA THR A 51 7.40 23.42 5.34
C THR A 51 7.38 22.06 6.04
N THR A 52 7.82 22.05 7.30
CA THR A 52 7.62 20.92 8.22
C THR A 52 6.15 20.57 8.31
N ASP A 53 5.84 19.27 8.39
CA ASP A 53 4.50 18.78 8.69
C ASP A 53 4.01 19.37 10.03
N PRO A 54 2.69 19.55 10.26
CA PRO A 54 2.15 20.02 11.55
C PRO A 54 2.66 19.26 12.79
N ASP A 55 3.14 18.01 12.63
CA ASP A 55 3.76 17.22 13.71
C ASP A 55 5.27 17.45 13.88
N GLY A 56 5.89 18.27 13.02
CA GLY A 56 7.33 18.60 13.06
C GLY A 56 8.23 17.63 12.29
N SER A 57 7.66 16.58 11.70
CA SER A 57 8.37 15.63 10.84
C SER A 57 8.64 16.23 9.45
N LEU A 58 9.78 15.88 8.86
CA LEU A 58 10.06 16.21 7.46
C LEU A 58 9.23 15.28 6.56
N PRO A 59 8.58 15.79 5.50
CA PRO A 59 7.96 14.93 4.51
C PRO A 59 9.04 14.04 3.89
N HIS A 60 8.90 12.72 4.05
CA HIS A 60 9.88 11.73 3.63
C HIS A 60 9.21 10.45 3.14
N GLU A 61 9.95 9.66 2.37
CA GLU A 61 9.50 8.37 1.88
C GLU A 61 9.70 7.29 2.95
N ALA A 62 8.69 6.45 3.16
CA ALA A 62 8.80 5.29 4.04
C ALA A 62 8.51 4.02 3.24
N PHE A 63 9.39 3.04 3.37
CA PHE A 63 9.24 1.72 2.79
C PHE A 63 9.02 0.70 3.90
N ILE A 64 7.91 -0.02 3.82
CA ILE A 64 7.47 -0.99 4.80
C ILE A 64 7.33 -2.34 4.10
N GLU A 65 7.92 -3.39 4.66
CA GLU A 65 7.76 -4.75 4.18
C GLU A 65 7.09 -5.61 5.25
N PHE A 66 6.04 -6.30 4.85
CA PHE A 66 5.34 -7.30 5.64
C PHE A 66 5.75 -8.71 5.19
N GLY A 67 6.24 -9.48 6.15
CA GLY A 67 6.60 -10.88 5.96
C GLY A 67 5.41 -11.83 5.88
N GLY A 68 5.71 -13.07 5.54
CA GLY A 68 4.75 -14.15 5.39
C GLY A 68 4.08 -14.21 4.00
N VAL A 69 2.95 -14.91 3.92
CA VAL A 69 2.18 -15.09 2.69
C VAL A 69 0.81 -14.42 2.84
N PRO A 70 0.39 -13.53 1.93
CA PRO A 70 1.19 -12.97 0.82
C PRO A 70 2.32 -12.07 1.34
N ARG A 71 3.40 -11.95 0.57
CA ARG A 71 4.42 -10.91 0.85
C ARG A 71 3.83 -9.57 0.45
N VAL A 72 3.86 -8.57 1.31
CA VAL A 72 3.32 -7.24 0.99
C VAL A 72 4.38 -6.19 1.26
N SER A 73 4.58 -5.26 0.34
CA SER A 73 5.40 -4.07 0.58
C SER A 73 4.58 -2.81 0.34
N VAL A 74 4.79 -1.80 1.16
CA VAL A 74 4.13 -0.51 1.10
C VAL A 74 5.19 0.56 0.98
N ARG A 75 5.11 1.39 -0.04
CA ARG A 75 5.90 2.62 -0.16
C ARG A 75 4.97 3.80 0.00
N LEU A 76 5.21 4.60 1.02
CA LEU A 76 4.50 5.85 1.29
C LEU A 76 5.29 7.01 0.67
N TYR A 77 4.63 7.81 -0.16
CA TYR A 77 5.19 9.02 -0.74
C TYR A 77 4.81 10.24 0.11
N PRO A 78 5.59 11.34 0.06
CA PRO A 78 5.26 12.56 0.79
C PRO A 78 3.96 13.23 0.33
N GLU A 79 3.54 13.01 -0.92
CA GLU A 79 2.37 13.62 -1.58
C GLU A 79 1.02 12.93 -1.24
N ASP A 80 0.90 12.30 -0.07
CA ASP A 80 -0.29 11.56 0.39
C ASP A 80 -0.72 10.33 -0.44
N ASP A 81 0.12 9.93 -1.40
CA ASP A 81 -0.06 8.71 -2.18
C ASP A 81 0.83 7.57 -1.67
N ALA A 82 0.44 6.34 -2.00
CA ALA A 82 1.15 5.12 -1.66
C ALA A 82 1.14 4.12 -2.81
N LEU A 83 2.22 3.35 -2.91
CA LEU A 83 2.36 2.19 -3.76
C LEU A 83 2.35 0.95 -2.86
N ILE A 84 1.41 0.03 -3.10
CA ILE A 84 1.35 -1.25 -2.39
C ILE A 84 1.67 -2.37 -3.35
N SER A 85 2.72 -3.15 -3.10
CA SER A 85 2.99 -4.37 -3.86
C SER A 85 2.48 -5.58 -3.09
N VAL A 86 1.55 -6.33 -3.68
CA VAL A 86 1.01 -7.57 -3.11
C VAL A 86 1.55 -8.76 -3.89
N ASP A 87 2.42 -9.54 -3.26
CA ASP A 87 3.02 -10.75 -3.81
C ASP A 87 3.70 -10.51 -5.17
N GLY A 88 4.31 -9.33 -5.34
CA GLY A 88 4.97 -8.89 -6.58
C GLY A 88 4.06 -8.15 -7.57
N ILE A 89 2.79 -7.90 -7.23
CA ILE A 89 1.86 -7.10 -8.02
C ILE A 89 1.78 -5.68 -7.46
N ASP A 90 2.30 -4.72 -8.22
CA ASP A 90 2.30 -3.31 -7.87
C ASP A 90 0.91 -2.70 -8.05
N CYS A 91 0.32 -2.20 -6.96
CA CYS A 91 -0.93 -1.46 -6.90
C CYS A 91 -0.62 0.02 -6.63
N PRO A 92 -0.42 0.85 -7.66
CA PRO A 92 -0.17 2.28 -7.52
C PRO A 92 -1.45 3.05 -7.14
N ASP A 93 -1.32 4.35 -6.91
CA ASP A 93 -2.43 5.29 -6.73
C ASP A 93 -3.38 4.93 -5.56
N ILE A 94 -2.81 4.44 -4.45
CA ILE A 94 -3.55 4.22 -3.21
C ILE A 94 -3.36 5.45 -2.32
N ALA A 95 -4.46 6.09 -1.91
CA ALA A 95 -4.39 7.18 -0.93
C ALA A 95 -3.81 6.64 0.38
N ARG A 96 -2.96 7.42 1.05
CA ARG A 96 -2.33 7.05 2.34
C ARG A 96 -3.36 6.58 3.38
N ASP A 97 -4.54 7.21 3.40
CA ASP A 97 -5.65 6.88 4.29
C ASP A 97 -6.32 5.54 3.97
N ASP A 98 -6.26 5.10 2.71
CA ASP A 98 -6.82 3.82 2.26
C ASP A 98 -5.84 2.65 2.48
N VAL A 99 -4.55 2.91 2.74
CA VAL A 99 -3.52 1.87 2.93
C VAL A 99 -3.87 0.89 4.06
N PRO A 100 -4.23 1.33 5.28
CA PRO A 100 -4.59 0.41 6.36
C PRO A 100 -5.77 -0.49 5.99
N ALA A 101 -6.77 0.06 5.31
CA ALA A 101 -7.95 -0.67 4.91
C ALA A 101 -7.66 -1.67 3.78
N PHE A 102 -6.78 -1.30 2.84
CA PHE A 102 -6.28 -2.18 1.80
C PHE A 102 -5.57 -3.40 2.41
N LEU A 103 -4.65 -3.18 3.35
CA LEU A 103 -3.90 -4.25 4.00
C LEU A 103 -4.82 -5.19 4.78
N ARG A 104 -5.78 -4.64 5.54
CA ARG A 104 -6.80 -5.44 6.23
C ARG A 104 -7.59 -6.31 5.26
N SER A 105 -8.02 -5.76 4.12
CA SER A 105 -8.71 -6.54 3.08
C SER A 105 -7.87 -7.67 2.49
N VAL A 106 -6.56 -7.46 2.32
CA VAL A 106 -5.63 -8.49 1.85
C VAL A 106 -5.41 -9.57 2.92
N PHE A 107 -5.15 -9.19 4.17
CA PHE A 107 -4.86 -10.12 5.26
C PHE A 107 -6.10 -10.89 5.76
N ASP A 108 -7.28 -10.27 5.76
CA ASP A 108 -8.56 -10.96 6.00
C ASP A 108 -8.95 -11.94 4.88
N GLY A 109 -8.22 -11.93 3.76
CA GLY A 109 -8.54 -12.76 2.60
C GLY A 109 -9.79 -12.31 1.83
N ARG A 110 -10.13 -11.02 1.91
CA ARG A 110 -11.23 -10.40 1.14
C ARG A 110 -10.80 -10.04 -0.27
N ALA A 111 -9.50 -9.92 -0.53
CA ALA A 111 -8.97 -9.75 -1.88
C ALA A 111 -9.19 -11.02 -2.73
N TRP A 112 -9.60 -10.84 -3.98
CA TRP A 112 -9.79 -11.96 -4.92
C TRP A 112 -9.22 -11.64 -6.30
N VAL A 113 -8.87 -12.68 -7.04
CA VAL A 113 -8.39 -12.56 -8.41
C VAL A 113 -9.54 -12.91 -9.34
N LYS A 114 -9.96 -11.94 -10.16
CA LYS A 114 -10.92 -12.17 -11.23
C LYS A 114 -10.16 -12.61 -12.48
N SER A 115 -10.30 -13.88 -12.84
CA SER A 115 -9.74 -14.42 -14.07
C SER A 115 -10.80 -14.53 -15.16
N ARG A 116 -10.39 -14.35 -16.42
CA ARG A 116 -11.24 -14.52 -17.60
C ARG A 116 -10.46 -15.28 -18.65
N THR A 117 -11.07 -16.32 -19.21
CA THR A 117 -10.42 -17.19 -20.20
C THR A 117 -10.43 -16.59 -21.62
N PHE A 118 -11.44 -15.77 -21.97
CA PHE A 118 -11.52 -15.17 -23.31
C PHE A 118 -12.21 -13.79 -23.35
N PRO A 119 -11.49 -12.71 -23.74
CA PRO A 119 -10.03 -12.65 -23.89
C PRO A 119 -9.32 -12.89 -22.54
N PRO A 120 -8.10 -13.47 -22.55
CA PRO A 120 -7.35 -13.80 -21.35
C PRO A 120 -7.04 -12.54 -20.54
N SER A 121 -7.55 -12.48 -19.30
CA SER A 121 -7.19 -11.41 -18.36
C SER A 121 -7.28 -11.89 -16.92
N CYS A 122 -6.36 -11.44 -16.07
CA CYS A 122 -6.41 -11.62 -14.63
C CYS A 122 -6.35 -10.25 -13.98
N ASN A 123 -7.19 -9.99 -12.98
CA ASN A 123 -7.17 -8.73 -12.25
C ASN A 123 -7.25 -9.02 -10.76
N LEU A 124 -6.37 -8.41 -9.97
CA LEU A 124 -6.50 -8.37 -8.52
C LEU A 124 -7.61 -7.39 -8.19
N ILE A 125 -8.57 -7.81 -7.37
CA ILE A 125 -9.62 -6.94 -6.86
C ILE A 125 -9.51 -6.90 -5.34
N VAL A 126 -9.28 -5.71 -4.81
CA VAL A 126 -9.18 -5.45 -3.37
C VAL A 126 -10.31 -4.52 -2.95
N PRO A 127 -11.23 -4.96 -2.08
CA PRO A 127 -12.30 -4.11 -1.60
C PRO A 127 -11.74 -3.07 -0.61
N LEU A 128 -12.16 -1.82 -0.79
CA LEU A 128 -11.86 -0.68 0.07
C LEU A 128 -13.15 -0.21 0.76
N PRO A 129 -13.05 0.51 1.89
CA PRO A 129 -14.20 1.09 2.56
C PRO A 129 -14.96 2.05 1.63
N GLY A 130 -16.29 2.11 1.81
CA GLY A 130 -17.15 2.96 0.99
C GLY A 130 -17.53 2.37 -0.37
N ASP A 131 -17.62 1.04 -0.49
CA ASP A 131 -17.97 0.32 -1.74
C ASP A 131 -16.98 0.54 -2.90
N ARG A 132 -15.81 1.11 -2.60
CA ARG A 132 -14.72 1.29 -3.56
C ARG A 132 -13.98 -0.03 -3.72
N THR A 133 -13.47 -0.30 -4.91
CA THR A 133 -12.59 -1.45 -5.17
C THR A 133 -11.38 -1.00 -5.94
N HIS A 134 -10.19 -1.33 -5.45
CA HIS A 134 -8.97 -1.20 -6.23
C HIS A 134 -8.87 -2.40 -7.17
N LYS A 135 -8.52 -2.14 -8.43
CA LYS A 135 -8.43 -3.15 -9.47
C LYS A 135 -7.11 -3.00 -10.20
N GLU A 136 -6.26 -4.01 -10.06
CA GLU A 136 -4.95 -4.03 -10.71
C GLU A 136 -4.86 -5.17 -11.72
N TRP A 137 -4.19 -4.93 -12.84
CA TRP A 137 -4.03 -5.96 -13.86
C TRP A 137 -2.89 -6.90 -13.49
N ILE A 138 -3.16 -8.21 -13.52
CA ILE A 138 -2.17 -9.24 -13.27
C ILE A 138 -1.79 -9.89 -14.59
N SER A 139 -0.49 -9.94 -14.85
CA SER A 139 0.05 -10.78 -15.92
C SER A 139 -0.06 -12.26 -15.54
N MET A 140 -0.61 -13.09 -16.44
CA MET A 140 -0.80 -14.53 -16.16
C MET A 140 0.51 -15.27 -15.85
N ILE A 141 1.65 -14.75 -16.30
CA ILE A 141 2.98 -15.33 -16.00
C ILE A 141 3.46 -15.05 -14.57
N THR A 142 2.80 -14.12 -13.85
CA THR A 142 3.17 -13.66 -12.49
C THR A 142 2.20 -14.21 -11.44
N LEU A 143 1.41 -15.24 -11.79
CA LEU A 143 0.52 -15.91 -10.83
C LEU A 143 1.32 -16.72 -9.81
N THR A 144 1.54 -16.11 -8.66
CA THR A 144 2.10 -16.78 -7.50
C THR A 144 1.12 -17.79 -6.89
N PRO A 145 1.59 -18.71 -6.03
CA PRO A 145 0.72 -19.66 -5.35
C PRO A 145 -0.42 -19.00 -4.57
N TRP A 146 -0.16 -17.84 -3.95
CA TRP A 146 -1.19 -17.09 -3.23
C TRP A 146 -2.25 -16.52 -4.18
N LEU A 147 -1.83 -15.86 -5.28
CA LEU A 147 -2.76 -15.31 -6.27
C LEU A 147 -3.64 -16.40 -6.87
N ASN A 148 -3.05 -17.56 -7.18
CA ASN A 148 -3.77 -18.70 -7.73
C ASN A 148 -4.82 -19.25 -6.76
N SER A 149 -4.53 -19.25 -5.46
CA SER A 149 -5.50 -19.66 -4.41
C SER A 149 -6.69 -18.71 -4.25
N ARG A 150 -6.59 -17.48 -4.79
CA ARG A 150 -7.60 -16.43 -4.70
C ARG A 150 -8.42 -16.26 -5.98
N ILE A 151 -8.23 -17.12 -6.98
CA ILE A 151 -9.00 -17.07 -8.22
C ILE A 151 -10.48 -17.37 -7.94
N ARG A 152 -11.36 -16.51 -8.43
CA ARG A 152 -12.82 -16.64 -8.37
C ARG A 152 -13.46 -16.43 -9.73
#